data_AF-A0A8U0MAH9-F1
#
_entry.id   AF-A0A8U0MAH9-F1
#
_cell.length_a   1.000
_cell.length_b   1.000
_cell.length_c   1.000
_cell.angle_alpha   90.00
_cell.angle_beta   90.00
_cell.angle_gamma   90.00
#
_symmetry.space_group_name_H-M   'P 1'
#
loop_
_entity.id
_entity.type
_entity.pdbx_description
1 polymer ?
#
loop_
_entity_poly.entity_id
_entity_poly.type
_entity_poly.pdbx_seq_one_letter_code
_entity_poly.pdbx_strand_id
1 'polypeptide(L)'
;MHFHLKNEGKRDAPQAWVEKALGIMQTGWPDSTFLISAPGLPQLIIMVEIKVGKATMQAPDSLLAQSQTDFRDLTCRPMAIPHYAVAAKTPAELIPMLARILVYHMDRAGYDTRSIH
;
A
#
# COMPACT_ATOMS: atom_id res chain seq x y z
N MET A 1 -2.81 15.03 -1.14
CA MET A 1 -2.80 14.69 -2.57
C MET A 1 -2.91 13.17 -2.67
N HIS A 2 -4.05 12.62 -3.11
CA HIS A 2 -4.28 11.18 -3.22
C HIS A 2 -4.08 10.80 -4.69
N PHE A 3 -3.21 9.84 -4.99
CA PHE A 3 -3.00 9.34 -6.35
C PHE A 3 -3.63 7.95 -6.47
N HIS A 4 -4.73 7.84 -7.22
CA HIS A 4 -5.26 6.56 -7.67
C HIS A 4 -4.81 6.31 -9.11
N LEU A 5 -3.85 5.42 -9.31
CA LEU A 5 -3.53 4.94 -10.66
C LEU A 5 -4.56 3.88 -11.04
N LYS A 6 -5.71 4.33 -11.54
CA LYS A 6 -6.75 3.44 -12.05
C LYS A 6 -6.26 2.86 -13.39
N ASN A 7 -6.03 1.55 -13.43
CA ASN A 7 -5.78 0.86 -14.69
C ASN A 7 -7.12 0.58 -15.39
N GLU A 8 -7.80 1.64 -15.83
CA GLU A 8 -8.98 1.50 -16.68
C GLU A 8 -8.56 1.33 -18.14
N GLY A 9 -9.23 0.40 -18.81
CA GLY A 9 -9.17 0.21 -20.25
C GLY A 9 -8.37 -1.02 -20.66
N LYS A 10 -8.91 -1.76 -21.63
CA LYS A 10 -8.14 -2.68 -22.46
C LYS A 10 -6.99 -1.87 -23.08
N ARG A 11 -5.80 -1.93 -22.48
CA ARG A 11 -4.61 -1.24 -23.00
C ARG A 11 -3.94 -2.15 -24.01
N ASP A 12 -3.59 -1.60 -25.16
CA ASP A 12 -2.86 -2.32 -26.18
C ASP A 12 -1.53 -2.82 -25.59
N ALA A 13 -1.24 -4.11 -25.79
CA ALA A 13 -0.06 -4.79 -25.25
C ALA A 13 1.29 -4.06 -25.47
N PRO A 14 1.52 -3.32 -26.58
CA PRO A 14 2.75 -2.56 -26.78
C PRO A 14 2.92 -1.42 -25.77
N GLN A 15 1.84 -0.71 -25.42
CA GLN A 15 1.91 0.43 -24.51
C GLN A 15 2.20 -0.02 -23.07
N ALA A 16 1.57 -1.13 -22.64
CA ALA A 16 1.83 -1.72 -21.33
C ALA A 16 3.28 -2.22 -21.19
N TRP A 17 3.90 -2.72 -22.27
CA TRP A 17 5.30 -3.15 -22.27
C TRP A 17 6.27 -1.97 -22.18
N VAL A 18 6.00 -0.88 -22.91
CA VAL A 18 6.79 0.35 -22.86
C VAL A 18 6.70 1.01 -21.47
N GLU A 19 5.51 1.10 -20.89
CA GLU A 19 5.32 1.63 -19.52
C GLU A 19 6.06 0.77 -18.48
N LYS A 20 6.12 -0.55 -18.67
CA LYS A 20 6.89 -1.47 -17.82
C LYS A 20 8.40 -1.29 -17.99
N ALA A 21 8.87 -1.13 -19.23
CA ALA A 21 10.29 -0.93 -19.54
C ALA A 21 10.81 0.45 -19.07
N LEU A 22 9.95 1.47 -19.08
CA LEU A 22 10.25 2.82 -18.59
C LEU A 22 10.10 2.95 -17.06
N GLY A 23 9.72 1.88 -16.35
CA GLY A 23 9.49 1.91 -14.91
C GLY A 23 8.24 2.69 -14.48
N ILE A 24 7.39 3.09 -15.44
CA ILE A 24 6.12 3.78 -15.21
C ILE A 24 5.08 2.80 -14.63
N MET A 25 5.20 1.50 -14.97
CA MET A 25 4.44 0.41 -14.35
C MET A 25 5.38 -0.68 -13.84
N GLN A 26 5.55 -0.80 -12.52
CA GLN A 26 6.26 -1.93 -11.93
C GLN A 26 5.29 -3.08 -11.65
N THR A 27 5.66 -4.30 -12.05
CA THR A 27 4.91 -5.50 -11.66
C THR A 27 4.88 -5.60 -10.13
N GLY A 28 3.71 -5.79 -9.54
CA GLY A 28 3.56 -5.87 -8.09
C GLY A 28 3.34 -4.53 -7.38
N TRP A 29 3.13 -3.43 -8.13
CA TRP A 29 2.72 -2.14 -7.57
C TRP A 29 1.42 -2.28 -6.75
N PRO A 30 1.31 -1.60 -5.59
CA PRO A 30 0.12 -1.65 -4.75
C PRO A 30 -1.09 -0.99 -5.43
N ASP A 31 -2.29 -1.50 -5.13
CA ASP A 31 -3.54 -0.91 -5.61
C ASP A 31 -3.71 0.57 -5.22
N SER A 32 -3.16 0.99 -4.08
CA SER A 32 -3.19 2.39 -3.64
C SER A 32 -1.97 2.73 -2.77
N THR A 33 -1.51 3.99 -2.86
CA THR A 33 -0.43 4.51 -2.01
C THR A 33 -0.87 5.81 -1.35
N PHE A 34 -0.74 5.87 -0.03
CA PHE A 34 -1.07 7.02 0.79
C PHE A 34 0.20 7.66 1.31
N LEU A 35 0.37 8.96 1.05
CA LEU A 35 1.37 9.78 1.72
C LEU A 35 0.67 10.58 2.83
N ILE A 36 1.04 10.31 4.08
CA ILE A 36 0.48 10.97 5.25
C ILE A 36 1.54 11.92 5.80
N SER A 37 1.17 13.19 5.95
CA SER A 37 2.01 14.23 6.52
C SER A 37 1.15 15.04 7.48
N ALA A 38 1.58 15.13 8.73
CA ALA A 38 0.96 15.96 9.75
C ALA A 38 2.05 16.66 10.58
N PRO A 39 1.78 17.86 11.13
CA PRO A 39 2.70 18.51 12.05
C PRO A 39 3.06 17.56 13.19
N GLY A 40 4.33 17.56 13.60
CA GLY A 40 4.82 16.72 14.70
C GLY A 40 4.90 15.21 14.39
N LEU A 41 4.41 14.74 13.24
CA LEU A 41 4.56 13.35 12.80
C LEU A 41 5.65 13.22 11.73
N PRO A 42 6.39 12.10 11.71
CA PRO A 42 7.17 11.76 10.52
C PRO A 42 6.21 11.61 9.32
N GLN A 43 6.68 11.98 8.13
CA GLN A 43 5.96 11.62 6.91
C GLN A 43 5.88 10.10 6.81
N LEU A 44 4.75 9.56 6.38
CA LEU A 44 4.52 8.13 6.26
C LEU A 44 4.08 7.79 4.85
N ILE A 45 4.62 6.72 4.29
CA ILE A 45 4.14 6.14 3.04
C ILE A 45 3.46 4.81 3.36
N ILE A 46 2.17 4.68 3.07
CA ILE A 46 1.40 3.46 3.29
C ILE A 46 0.91 2.94 1.94
N MET A 47 1.42 1.79 1.54
CA MET A 47 1.05 1.06 0.35
C MET A 47 -0.02 0.03 0.71
N VAL A 48 -1.11 0.00 -0.06
CA VAL A 48 -2.29 -0.79 0.21
C VAL A 48 -2.57 -1.70 -0.99
N GLU A 49 -2.75 -2.97 -0.70
CA GLU A 49 -3.20 -3.99 -1.62
C GLU A 49 -4.59 -4.50 -1.21
N ILE A 50 -5.56 -4.50 -2.12
CA ILE A 50 -6.93 -4.97 -1.89
C ILE A 50 -7.21 -6.24 -2.70
N LYS A 51 -7.32 -7.37 -1.99
CA LYS A 51 -7.65 -8.67 -2.59
C LYS A 51 -9.14 -8.94 -2.57
N VAL A 52 -9.90 -8.26 -3.42
CA VAL A 52 -11.35 -8.53 -3.56
C VAL A 52 -11.58 -9.90 -4.22
N GLY A 53 -12.30 -10.79 -3.55
CA GLY A 53 -12.97 -11.94 -4.18
C GLY A 53 -12.12 -13.08 -4.77
N LYS A 54 -10.79 -13.12 -4.57
CA LYS A 54 -9.97 -14.25 -5.03
C LYS A 54 -9.93 -15.38 -3.99
N ALA A 55 -11.07 -16.04 -3.81
CA ALA A 55 -11.13 -17.40 -3.28
C ALA A 55 -11.26 -18.37 -4.48
N THR A 56 -10.21 -18.46 -5.29
CA THR A 56 -9.99 -19.66 -6.11
C THR A 56 -9.12 -20.59 -5.28
N MET A 57 -9.57 -21.83 -5.12
CA MET A 57 -8.91 -22.92 -4.40
C MET A 57 -7.38 -22.85 -4.53
N GLN A 58 -6.70 -22.78 -3.38
CA GLN A 58 -5.25 -22.69 -3.22
C GLN A 58 -4.61 -21.35 -3.65
N ALA A 59 -4.85 -20.30 -2.86
CA ALA A 59 -3.83 -19.27 -2.71
C ALA A 59 -2.88 -19.72 -1.58
N PRO A 60 -1.55 -19.58 -1.74
CA PRO A 60 -0.58 -19.84 -0.67
C PRO A 60 -0.92 -18.99 0.57
N ASP A 61 -0.39 -19.36 1.74
CA ASP A 61 -0.63 -18.68 3.04
C ASP A 61 -0.31 -17.17 3.05
N SER A 62 0.23 -16.63 1.95
CA SER A 62 0.44 -15.22 1.68
C SER A 62 -0.73 -14.62 0.88
N LEU A 63 -1.37 -13.58 1.45
CA LEU A 63 -2.34 -12.73 0.75
C LEU A 63 -1.76 -12.03 -0.50
N LEU A 64 -0.43 -11.92 -0.58
CA LEU A 64 0.29 -11.24 -1.65
C LEU A 64 0.83 -12.25 -2.68
N ALA A 65 0.78 -11.88 -3.95
CA ALA A 65 1.52 -12.58 -5.00
C ALA A 65 3.03 -12.33 -4.83
N GLN A 66 3.89 -13.23 -5.34
CA GLN A 66 5.35 -13.11 -5.18
C GLN A 66 5.89 -11.75 -5.63
N SER A 67 5.44 -11.23 -6.78
CA SER A 67 5.87 -9.91 -7.28
C SER A 67 5.48 -8.75 -6.37
N GLN A 68 4.39 -8.88 -5.61
CA GLN A 68 3.95 -7.89 -4.63
C GLN A 68 4.74 -7.99 -3.33
N THR A 69 5.08 -9.22 -2.94
CA THR A 69 6.02 -9.48 -1.85
C THR A 69 7.39 -8.87 -2.17
N ASP A 70 7.91 -9.10 -3.37
CA ASP A 70 9.19 -8.54 -3.81
C ASP A 70 9.16 -7.01 -3.84
N PHE A 71 8.06 -6.42 -4.32
CA PHE A 71 7.87 -4.97 -4.34
C PHE A 71 7.78 -4.39 -2.92
N ARG A 72 7.03 -5.03 -2.02
CA ARG A 72 6.99 -4.68 -0.59
C ARG A 72 8.39 -4.73 0.00
N ASP A 73 9.12 -5.80 -0.22
CA ASP A 73 10.43 -6.02 0.39
C ASP A 73 11.51 -5.08 -0.19
N LEU A 74 11.29 -4.55 -1.40
CA LEU A 74 12.10 -3.49 -1.97
C LEU A 74 11.79 -2.12 -1.35
N THR A 75 10.51 -1.81 -1.17
CA THR A 75 10.03 -0.48 -0.74
C THR A 75 10.03 -0.28 0.78
N CYS A 76 9.82 -1.34 1.55
CA CYS A 76 9.82 -1.33 3.01
C CYS A 76 11.22 -1.56 3.62
N ARG A 77 12.28 -1.44 2.82
CA ARG A 77 13.67 -1.41 3.32
C ARG A 77 13.84 -0.18 4.23
N PRO A 78 14.86 -0.16 5.11
CA PRO A 78 15.18 1.04 5.87
C PRO A 78 15.37 2.24 4.92
N MET A 79 14.43 3.17 4.97
CA MET A 79 14.36 4.37 4.15
C MET A 79 14.25 5.59 5.07
N ALA A 80 14.59 6.77 4.56
CA ALA A 80 14.48 8.03 5.32
C ALA A 80 13.04 8.34 5.76
N ILE A 81 12.06 7.83 5.01
CA ILE A 81 10.63 7.92 5.30
C ILE A 81 10.14 6.51 5.67
N PRO A 82 9.42 6.33 6.79
CA PRO A 82 8.78 5.06 7.11
C PRO A 82 7.80 4.60 6.02
N HIS A 83 7.99 3.37 5.55
CA HIS A 83 7.11 2.71 4.58
C HIS A 83 6.38 1.55 5.23
N TYR A 84 5.08 1.45 4.95
CA TYR A 84 4.22 0.35 5.37
C TYR A 84 3.57 -0.27 4.15
N ALA A 85 3.50 -1.59 4.10
CA ALA A 85 2.66 -2.30 3.14
C ALA A 85 1.59 -3.10 3.88
N VAL A 86 0.34 -2.90 3.50
CA VAL A 86 -0.80 -3.61 4.07
C VAL A 86 -1.60 -4.29 2.97
N ALA A 87 -2.08 -5.50 3.25
CA ALA A 87 -2.93 -6.26 2.36
C ALA A 87 -4.24 -6.57 3.08
N ALA A 88 -5.37 -6.25 2.44
CA ALA A 88 -6.71 -6.47 3.00
C ALA A 88 -7.62 -7.12 1.95
N LYS A 89 -8.57 -7.96 2.36
CA LYS A 89 -9.56 -8.55 1.44
C LYS A 89 -10.78 -7.66 1.25
N THR A 90 -11.06 -6.83 2.26
CA THR A 90 -12.21 -5.92 2.27
C THR A 90 -11.79 -4.53 2.76
N PRO A 91 -12.53 -3.46 2.37
CA PRO A 91 -12.32 -2.14 2.95
C PRO A 91 -12.48 -2.12 4.48
N ALA A 92 -13.33 -2.98 5.04
CA ALA A 92 -13.56 -3.07 6.49
C ALA A 92 -12.34 -3.61 7.25
N GLU A 93 -11.53 -4.46 6.63
CA GLU A 93 -10.24 -4.92 7.19
C GLU A 93 -9.15 -3.85 7.08
N LEU A 94 -9.20 -3.00 6.06
CA LEU A 94 -8.18 -1.99 5.80
C LEU A 94 -8.19 -0.86 6.84
N ILE A 95 -9.36 -0.35 7.19
CA ILE A 95 -9.53 0.77 8.12
C ILE A 95 -8.80 0.54 9.46
N PRO A 96 -9.02 -0.58 10.19
CA PRO A 96 -8.33 -0.80 11.45
C PRO A 96 -6.81 -1.00 11.28
N MET A 97 -6.33 -1.49 10.14
CA MET A 97 -4.88 -1.58 9.87
C MET A 97 -4.25 -0.19 9.73
N LEU A 98 -4.88 0.71 8.96
CA LEU A 98 -4.44 2.08 8.79
C LEU A 98 -4.48 2.85 10.13
N ALA A 99 -5.55 2.69 10.89
CA ALA A 99 -5.70 3.32 12.21
C ALA A 99 -4.59 2.90 13.17
N ARG A 100 -4.23 1.60 13.22
CA ARG A 100 -3.13 1.10 14.08
C ARG A 100 -1.78 1.73 13.73
N ILE A 101 -1.47 1.88 12.43
CA ILE A 101 -0.21 2.51 11.98
C ILE A 101 -0.19 3.97 12.45
N LEU A 102 -1.29 4.70 12.26
CA LEU A 102 -1.40 6.10 12.66
C LEU A 102 -1.27 6.28 14.17
N VAL A 103 -2.03 5.51 14.96
CA VAL A 103 -1.97 5.55 16.43
C VAL A 103 -0.56 5.27 16.94
N TYR A 104 0.14 4.29 16.37
CA TYR A 104 1.52 3.98 16.73
C TYR A 104 2.46 5.18 16.52
N HIS A 105 2.37 5.88 15.39
CA HIS A 105 3.21 7.04 15.13
C HIS A 105 2.82 8.27 15.96
N MET A 106 1.52 8.46 16.19
CA MET A 106 1.00 9.53 17.02
C MET A 106 1.42 9.38 18.48
N ASP A 107 1.33 8.17 19.04
CA ASP A 107 1.78 7.87 20.41
C ASP A 107 3.28 8.16 20.58
N ARG A 108 4.10 7.74 19.61
CA ARG A 108 5.56 8.03 19.65
C ARG A 108 5.91 9.50 19.45
N ALA A 109 5.05 10.26 18.80
CA ALA A 109 5.19 11.71 18.68
C ALA A 109 4.61 12.47 19.88
N GLY A 110 4.03 11.77 20.87
CA GLY A 110 3.48 12.36 22.09
C GLY A 110 2.06 12.92 21.94
N TYR A 111 1.33 12.54 20.90
CA TYR A 111 -0.08 12.92 20.75
C TYR A 111 -0.97 12.05 21.65
N ASP A 112 -2.01 12.65 22.23
CA ASP A 112 -3.08 11.88 22.89
C ASP A 112 -3.94 11.17 21.83
N THR A 113 -3.74 9.86 21.71
CA THR A 113 -4.43 9.03 20.73
C THR A 113 -5.81 8.58 21.17
N ARG A 114 -6.23 8.87 22.42
CA ARG A 114 -7.54 8.48 22.95
C ARG A 114 -8.70 9.29 22.35
N SER A 115 -8.41 10.40 21.66
CA SER A 115 -9.40 11.28 21.03
C SER A 115 -9.55 11.07 19.51
N ILE A 116 -8.93 10.04 18.93
CA ILE A 116 -9.05 9.73 17.50
C ILE A 116 -10.29 8.85 17.30
N HIS A 117 -11.33 9.43 16.68
CA HIS A 117 -12.61 8.77 16.36
C HIS A 117 -12.67 8.35 14.89
#